data_AF-A0A915NHW4-F1
#
_entry.id   AF-A0A915NHW4-F1
#
_cell.length_a   1.000
_cell.length_b   1.000
_cell.length_c   1.000
_cell.angle_alpha   90.00
_cell.angle_beta   90.00
_cell.angle_gamma   90.00
#
_symmetry.space_group_name_H-M   'P 1'
#
loop_
_entity.id
_entity.type
_entity.pdbx_description
1 polymer ?
#
loop_
_entity_poly.entity_id
_entity_poly.type
_entity_poly.pdbx_seq_one_letter_code
_entity_poly.pdbx_strand_id
1 'polypeptide(L)'
;MQNQTTSTGRTEHHHGLWLDCKRDYSYDYGRSKEYYATLHRHFDLARPFDQFWLTALNCVFKFDYWLDEKDWYELGYDENRLWGDAYQHLFLGWKIATLVANLISTICAIFAIIFLIFAFCHRLCTCIAAVLVVISVLSSIAGNLLFFMFASDQDNNIIKEEEGIYEQHFGWSFWISLFSNILMLICSITGCIATKAAFGKNRSEKFMKIKVIILDT
;
A
#
# COMPACT_ATOMS: atom_id res chain seq x y z
N MET A 1 5.22 -44.52 -9.60
CA MET A 1 6.30 -43.66 -9.04
C MET A 1 6.17 -42.30 -9.68
N GLN A 2 5.41 -41.41 -9.06
CA GLN A 2 5.28 -40.02 -9.51
C GLN A 2 6.41 -39.22 -8.85
N ASN A 3 7.21 -38.56 -9.68
CA ASN A 3 8.23 -37.60 -9.27
C ASN A 3 7.56 -36.45 -8.51
N GLN A 4 7.60 -36.50 -7.18
CA GLN A 4 7.47 -35.32 -6.33
C GLN A 4 8.76 -34.52 -6.52
N THR A 5 8.70 -33.51 -7.38
CA THR A 5 9.69 -32.44 -7.40
C THR A 5 9.73 -31.82 -6.00
N THR A 6 10.90 -31.93 -5.38
CA THR A 6 11.32 -31.28 -4.15
C THR A 6 11.15 -29.76 -4.26
N SER A 7 9.97 -29.24 -3.93
CA SER A 7 9.83 -27.84 -3.47
C SER A 7 10.09 -27.86 -1.97
N THR A 8 11.37 -27.73 -1.60
CA THR A 8 11.79 -27.44 -0.22
C THR A 8 10.94 -26.30 0.33
N GLY A 9 10.25 -26.55 1.45
CA GLY A 9 9.29 -25.66 2.10
C GLY A 9 9.85 -24.27 2.35
N ARG A 10 9.63 -23.38 1.38
CA ARG A 10 9.98 -21.97 1.43
C ARG A 10 8.66 -21.23 1.32
N THR A 11 8.02 -20.92 2.45
CA THR A 11 6.89 -19.98 2.46
C THR A 11 7.41 -18.58 2.13
N GLU A 12 7.25 -18.18 0.87
CA GLU A 12 7.37 -16.78 0.48
C GLU A 12 6.13 -16.03 1.00
N HIS A 13 6.31 -15.23 2.05
CA HIS A 13 5.26 -14.36 2.56
C HIS A 13 5.48 -12.94 2.05
N HIS A 14 4.56 -12.47 1.21
CA HIS A 14 4.59 -11.10 0.70
C HIS A 14 3.79 -10.18 1.62
N HIS A 15 4.49 -9.25 2.28
CA HIS A 15 3.84 -8.16 2.99
C HIS A 15 3.59 -7.02 2.00
N GLY A 16 2.38 -6.98 1.45
CA GLY A 16 1.91 -5.86 0.63
C GLY A 16 1.65 -4.59 1.44
N LEU A 17 1.40 -3.47 0.75
CA LEU A 17 0.87 -2.22 1.33
C LEU A 17 -0.44 -2.44 2.11
N TRP A 18 -1.10 -3.58 1.87
CA TRP A 18 -2.30 -4.06 2.53
C TRP A 18 -2.34 -5.59 2.58
N LEU A 19 -2.74 -6.14 3.74
CA LEU A 19 -3.48 -7.41 3.97
C LEU A 19 -3.24 -8.60 3.02
N ASP A 20 -2.06 -8.76 2.43
CA ASP A 20 -1.76 -9.87 1.52
C ASP A 20 -1.54 -11.21 2.25
N CYS A 21 -1.81 -11.28 3.56
CA CYS A 21 -2.05 -12.54 4.25
C CYS A 21 -3.40 -13.16 3.84
N LYS A 22 -3.57 -13.49 2.56
CA LYS A 22 -4.61 -14.43 2.18
C LYS A 22 -4.26 -15.78 2.82
N ARG A 23 -5.25 -16.48 3.37
CA ARG A 23 -5.09 -17.85 3.90
C ARG A 23 -4.75 -18.80 2.75
N ASP A 24 -3.50 -18.79 2.31
CA ASP A 24 -2.96 -19.87 1.50
C ASP A 24 -2.52 -20.97 2.45
N TYR A 25 -2.93 -22.19 2.15
CA TYR A 25 -2.65 -23.35 3.00
C TYR A 25 -1.14 -23.56 3.02
N SER A 26 -0.51 -23.29 4.17
CA SER A 26 0.92 -23.55 4.32
C SER A 26 1.16 -25.05 4.29
N TYR A 27 1.96 -25.48 3.33
CA TYR A 27 2.49 -26.84 3.26
C TYR A 27 3.75 -27.01 4.11
N ASP A 28 4.26 -25.95 4.75
CA ASP A 28 5.59 -25.96 5.40
C ASP A 28 5.69 -26.89 6.61
N TYR A 29 4.59 -27.11 7.32
CA TYR A 29 4.59 -28.07 8.45
C TYR A 29 4.29 -29.51 8.01
N GLY A 30 4.19 -29.78 6.70
CA GLY A 30 3.85 -31.11 6.18
C GLY A 30 2.42 -31.57 6.51
N ARG A 31 1.56 -30.66 6.94
CA ARG A 31 0.18 -30.95 7.38
C ARG A 31 -0.81 -30.63 6.27
N SER A 32 -1.83 -31.47 6.11
CA SER A 32 -2.81 -31.31 5.03
C SER A 32 -3.78 -30.15 5.29
N LYS A 33 -4.42 -29.66 4.23
CA LYS A 33 -5.47 -28.64 4.32
C LYS A 33 -6.60 -29.06 5.27
N GLU A 34 -6.94 -30.34 5.27
CA GLU A 34 -7.98 -30.94 6.12
C GLU A 34 -7.58 -30.85 7.60
N TYR A 35 -6.31 -31.07 7.94
CA TYR A 35 -5.80 -30.90 9.29
C TYR A 35 -5.99 -29.46 9.82
N TYR A 36 -5.64 -28.45 9.01
CA TYR A 36 -5.88 -27.04 9.37
C TYR A 36 -7.36 -26.64 9.40
N ALA A 37 -8.23 -27.37 8.70
CA ALA A 37 -9.67 -27.18 8.80
C ALA A 37 -10.27 -27.81 10.07
N THR A 38 -9.60 -28.83 10.62
CA THR A 38 -9.98 -29.48 11.89
C THR A 38 -9.42 -28.80 13.13
N LEU A 39 -8.42 -27.92 12.98
CA LEU A 39 -7.93 -27.05 14.04
C LEU A 39 -9.06 -26.09 14.44
N HIS A 40 -9.83 -26.52 15.43
CA HIS A 40 -10.88 -25.73 16.05
C HIS A 40 -10.32 -25.00 17.26
N ARG A 41 -10.81 -23.78 17.43
CA ARG A 41 -10.41 -22.89 18.50
C ARG A 41 -10.62 -23.53 19.88
N HIS A 42 -9.56 -23.60 20.68
CA HIS A 42 -9.70 -23.73 22.12
C HIS A 42 -10.29 -22.41 22.66
N PHE A 43 -11.54 -22.45 23.12
CA PHE A 43 -12.23 -21.27 23.66
C PHE A 43 -11.61 -20.77 24.97
N ASP A 44 -10.75 -21.58 25.60
CA ASP A 44 -10.19 -21.33 26.93
C ASP A 44 -8.81 -20.63 26.92
N LEU A 45 -8.22 -20.43 25.73
CA LEU A 45 -6.93 -19.75 25.59
C LEU A 45 -7.12 -18.27 25.22
N ALA A 46 -6.44 -17.38 25.94
CA ALA A 46 -6.38 -15.96 25.59
C ALA A 46 -5.73 -15.81 24.20
N ARG A 47 -6.30 -14.97 23.35
CA ARG A 47 -5.75 -14.74 22.01
C ARG A 47 -4.44 -13.94 22.15
N PRO A 48 -3.46 -14.13 21.24
CA PRO A 48 -2.30 -13.23 21.12
C PRO A 48 -2.68 -11.76 20.96
N PHE A 49 -3.91 -11.51 20.48
CA PHE A 49 -4.44 -10.18 20.25
C PHE A 49 -5.25 -9.62 21.43
N ASP A 50 -5.64 -10.42 22.42
CA ASP A 50 -6.53 -9.99 23.50
C ASP A 50 -5.88 -8.97 24.44
N GLN A 51 -4.54 -8.93 24.48
CA GLN A 51 -3.79 -7.92 25.24
C GLN A 51 -3.72 -6.55 24.55
N PHE A 52 -4.07 -6.50 23.26
CA PHE A 52 -3.97 -5.27 22.47
C PHE A 52 -5.36 -4.67 22.28
N TRP A 53 -5.45 -3.36 22.51
CA TRP A 53 -6.69 -2.61 22.28
C TRP A 53 -6.92 -2.29 20.79
N LEU A 54 -5.89 -2.44 19.96
CA LEU A 54 -5.94 -2.18 18.51
C LEU A 54 -6.49 -3.40 17.77
N THR A 55 -7.24 -3.15 16.69
CA THR A 55 -7.77 -4.22 15.83
C THR A 55 -6.62 -5.01 15.18
N ALA A 56 -6.69 -6.33 15.29
CA ALA A 56 -5.80 -7.25 14.60
C ALA A 56 -6.10 -7.29 13.09
N LEU A 57 -5.06 -7.30 12.26
CA LEU A 57 -5.15 -7.56 10.84
C LEU A 57 -5.28 -9.08 10.62
N ASN A 58 -6.04 -9.49 9.60
CA ASN A 58 -6.33 -10.90 9.32
C ASN A 58 -5.11 -11.64 8.74
N CYS A 59 -4.07 -11.88 9.54
CA CYS A 59 -2.97 -12.80 9.23
C CYS A 59 -3.06 -14.00 10.16
N VAL A 60 -4.03 -14.88 9.89
CA VAL A 60 -4.45 -15.92 10.84
C VAL A 60 -3.44 -17.08 10.90
N PHE A 61 -2.78 -17.43 9.78
CA PHE A 61 -1.90 -18.60 9.70
C PHE A 61 -0.73 -18.57 10.69
N LYS A 62 -0.04 -17.42 10.83
CA LYS A 62 1.14 -17.32 11.69
C LYS A 62 0.80 -17.62 13.14
N PHE A 63 -0.43 -17.41 13.61
CA PHE A 63 -0.82 -17.62 15.01
C PHE A 63 -1.59 -18.93 15.23
N ASP A 64 -1.74 -19.77 14.19
CA ASP A 64 -2.47 -21.03 14.29
C ASP A 64 -1.74 -22.08 15.14
N TYR A 65 -0.45 -21.90 15.47
CA TYR A 65 0.24 -22.75 16.46
C TYR A 65 -0.38 -22.66 17.87
N TRP A 66 -1.17 -21.63 18.17
CA TRP A 66 -2.00 -21.57 19.38
C TRP A 66 -3.15 -22.60 19.39
N LEU A 67 -3.46 -23.19 18.24
CA LEU A 67 -4.53 -24.16 18.07
C LEU A 67 -4.03 -25.61 18.18
N ASP A 68 -2.72 -25.86 18.03
CA ASP A 68 -2.14 -27.18 18.18
C ASP A 68 -1.33 -27.28 19.47
N GLU A 69 -1.88 -27.97 20.47
CA GLU A 69 -1.21 -28.26 21.75
C GLU A 69 0.16 -28.93 21.54
N LYS A 70 0.31 -29.74 20.49
CA LYS A 70 1.57 -30.40 20.18
C LYS A 70 2.67 -29.40 19.87
N ASP A 71 2.38 -28.40 19.03
CA ASP A 71 3.36 -27.37 18.66
C ASP A 71 3.66 -26.46 19.87
N TRP A 72 2.67 -26.16 20.72
CA TRP A 72 2.87 -25.35 21.92
C TRP A 72 3.83 -26.00 22.94
N TYR A 73 3.63 -27.29 23.24
CA TYR A 73 4.41 -27.99 24.27
C TYR A 73 5.71 -28.63 23.74
N GLU A 74 5.79 -29.02 22.46
CA GLU A 74 6.98 -29.69 21.92
C GLU A 74 8.04 -28.73 21.37
N LEU A 75 7.65 -27.56 20.83
CA LEU A 75 8.59 -26.62 20.20
C LEU A 75 9.07 -25.49 21.13
N GLY A 76 8.41 -25.28 22.28
CA GLY A 76 8.88 -24.35 23.31
C GLY A 76 9.03 -22.90 22.82
N TYR A 77 8.04 -22.38 22.10
CA TYR A 77 8.08 -21.03 21.54
C TYR A 77 8.27 -19.94 22.63
N ASP A 78 9.18 -18.99 22.37
CA ASP A 78 9.39 -17.81 23.23
C ASP A 78 8.17 -16.88 23.14
N GLU A 79 7.39 -16.82 24.22
CA GLU A 79 6.21 -15.95 24.34
C GLU A 79 6.53 -14.50 23.94
N ASN A 80 7.68 -13.94 24.33
CA ASN A 80 8.03 -12.54 24.03
C ASN A 80 8.16 -12.29 22.53
N ARG A 81 8.76 -13.24 21.82
CA ARG A 81 8.88 -13.20 20.35
C ARG A 81 7.51 -13.26 19.69
N LEU A 82 6.61 -14.11 20.19
CA LEU A 82 5.25 -14.22 19.68
C LEU A 82 4.43 -12.95 19.90
N TRP A 83 4.56 -12.32 21.06
CA TRP A 83 3.91 -11.04 21.34
C TRP A 83 4.42 -9.93 20.44
N GLY A 84 5.73 -9.89 20.18
CA GLY A 84 6.33 -8.97 19.22
C GLY A 84 5.76 -9.17 17.81
N ASP A 85 5.66 -10.42 17.36
CA ASP A 85 5.03 -10.76 16.08
C ASP A 85 3.55 -10.36 16.04
N ALA A 86 2.77 -10.65 17.09
CA ALA A 86 1.36 -10.28 17.19
C ALA A 86 1.16 -8.76 17.15
N TYR A 87 2.04 -8.00 17.82
CA TYR A 87 2.01 -6.54 17.80
C TYR A 87 2.17 -5.98 16.38
N GLN A 88 3.06 -6.56 15.59
CA GLN A 88 3.25 -6.16 14.19
C GLN A 88 2.06 -6.49 13.30
N HIS A 89 1.14 -7.34 13.75
CA HIS A 89 -0.11 -7.64 13.05
C HIS A 89 -1.28 -6.76 13.49
N LEU A 90 -1.04 -5.76 14.33
CA LEU A 90 -2.06 -4.77 14.68
C LEU A 90 -2.17 -3.68 13.61
N PHE A 91 -3.30 -2.99 13.63
CA PHE A 91 -3.52 -1.76 12.85
C PHE A 91 -2.79 -0.57 13.49
N LEU A 92 -1.46 -0.63 13.46
CA LEU A 92 -0.56 0.36 14.06
C LEU A 92 -0.74 1.75 13.43
N GLY A 93 -0.43 2.80 14.20
CA GLY A 93 -0.61 4.20 13.78
C GLY A 93 0.11 4.56 12.48
N TRP A 94 1.29 4.00 12.23
CA TRP A 94 2.02 4.20 10.97
C TRP A 94 1.27 3.58 9.78
N LYS A 95 0.63 2.41 9.95
CA LYS A 95 -0.22 1.82 8.92
C LYS A 95 -1.39 2.73 8.64
N ILE A 96 -2.11 3.19 9.67
CA ILE A 96 -3.21 4.14 9.53
C ILE A 96 -2.76 5.40 8.76
N ALA A 97 -1.61 5.97 9.11
CA ALA A 97 -1.07 7.17 8.46
C ALA A 97 -0.76 6.93 6.97
N THR A 98 -0.09 5.81 6.63
CA THR A 98 0.15 5.39 5.24
C THR A 98 -1.15 5.32 4.45
N LEU A 99 -2.21 4.80 5.07
CA LEU A 99 -3.49 4.58 4.42
C LEU A 99 -4.27 5.86 4.19
N VAL A 100 -4.30 6.73 5.19
CA VAL A 100 -4.89 8.05 5.05
C VAL A 100 -4.17 8.85 3.96
N ALA A 101 -2.84 8.80 3.92
CA ALA A 101 -2.07 9.48 2.89
C ALA A 101 -2.37 8.95 1.47
N ASN A 102 -2.45 7.63 1.29
CA ASN A 102 -2.82 7.03 0.00
C ASN A 102 -4.30 7.26 -0.37
N LEU A 103 -5.20 7.29 0.62
CA LEU A 103 -6.61 7.61 0.40
C LEU A 103 -6.81 9.06 -0.05
N ILE A 104 -6.14 10.02 0.60
CA ILE A 104 -6.12 11.42 0.17
C ILE A 104 -5.60 11.54 -1.26
N SER A 105 -4.49 10.83 -1.56
CA SER A 105 -3.94 10.79 -2.92
C SER A 105 -4.99 10.34 -3.95
N THR A 106 -5.65 9.22 -3.67
CA THR A 106 -6.66 8.64 -4.57
C THR A 106 -7.86 9.58 -4.76
N ILE A 107 -8.36 10.17 -3.68
CA ILE A 107 -9.48 11.12 -3.73
C ILE A 107 -9.10 12.33 -4.59
N CYS A 108 -7.94 12.94 -4.34
CA CYS A 108 -7.45 14.07 -5.14
C CYS A 108 -7.31 13.73 -6.62
N ALA A 109 -6.79 12.54 -6.96
CA ALA A 109 -6.67 12.09 -8.34
C ALA A 109 -8.04 11.93 -9.02
N ILE A 110 -9.03 11.33 -8.33
CA ILE A 110 -10.40 11.18 -8.85
C ILE A 110 -11.00 12.56 -9.14
N PHE A 111 -10.92 13.49 -8.19
CA PHE A 111 -11.43 14.84 -8.41
C PHE A 111 -10.68 15.57 -9.52
N ALA A 112 -9.36 15.38 -9.65
CA ALA A 112 -8.59 15.95 -10.76
C ALA A 112 -9.12 15.50 -12.12
N ILE A 113 -9.44 14.20 -12.28
CA ILE A 113 -10.04 13.65 -13.51
C ILE A 113 -11.39 14.31 -13.78
N ILE A 114 -12.24 14.43 -12.76
CA ILE A 114 -13.55 15.11 -12.89
C ILE A 114 -13.37 16.55 -13.37
N PHE A 115 -12.43 17.31 -12.79
CA PHE A 115 -12.16 18.68 -13.22
C PHE A 115 -11.54 18.77 -14.62
N LEU A 116 -10.77 17.77 -15.07
CA LEU A 116 -10.29 17.72 -16.45
C LEU A 116 -11.44 17.55 -17.45
N ILE A 117 -12.50 16.83 -17.12
CA ILE A 117 -13.71 16.73 -17.96
C ILE A 117 -14.36 18.11 -18.10
N PHE A 118 -14.41 18.90 -17.02
CA PHE A 118 -14.96 20.27 -17.06
C PHE A 118 -13.99 21.32 -17.63
N ALA A 119 -12.71 20.98 -17.86
CA ALA A 119 -11.71 21.91 -18.39
C ALA A 119 -12.01 22.38 -19.82
N PHE A 120 -12.78 21.62 -20.60
CA PHE A 120 -13.27 22.06 -21.91
C PHE A 120 -14.20 23.27 -21.81
N CYS A 121 -14.95 23.39 -20.71
CA CYS A 121 -15.91 24.46 -20.49
C CYS A 121 -15.29 25.67 -19.78
N HIS A 122 -14.36 25.44 -18.85
CA HIS A 122 -13.81 26.52 -18.03
C HIS A 122 -12.33 26.33 -17.70
N ARG A 123 -11.49 27.32 -18.10
CA ARG A 123 -10.02 27.25 -17.98
C ARG A 123 -9.51 27.13 -16.53
N LEU A 124 -10.28 27.59 -15.53
CA LEU A 124 -9.94 27.41 -14.12
C LEU A 124 -9.93 25.93 -13.71
N CYS A 125 -10.74 25.10 -14.34
CA CYS A 125 -10.78 23.67 -14.03
C CYS A 125 -9.46 22.98 -14.39
N THR A 126 -8.73 23.45 -15.40
CA THR A 126 -7.35 23.01 -15.69
C THR A 126 -6.40 23.31 -14.52
N CYS A 127 -6.50 24.50 -13.94
CA CYS A 127 -5.68 24.90 -12.79
C CYS A 127 -6.03 24.08 -11.55
N ILE A 128 -7.33 23.92 -11.25
CA ILE A 128 -7.80 23.10 -10.12
C ILE A 128 -7.32 21.66 -10.26
N ALA A 129 -7.46 21.07 -11.45
CA ALA A 129 -6.96 19.72 -11.71
C ALA A 129 -5.45 19.61 -11.50
N ALA A 130 -4.66 20.57 -11.98
CA ALA A 130 -3.22 20.58 -11.78
C ALA A 130 -2.83 20.63 -10.29
N VAL A 131 -3.49 21.47 -9.49
CA VAL A 131 -3.27 21.55 -8.03
C VAL A 131 -3.64 20.24 -7.34
N LEU A 132 -4.76 19.63 -7.71
CA LEU A 132 -5.19 18.35 -7.14
C LEU A 132 -4.20 17.21 -7.48
N VAL A 133 -3.65 17.18 -8.69
CA VAL A 133 -2.60 16.22 -9.06
C VAL A 133 -1.33 16.43 -8.24
N VAL A 134 -0.91 17.68 -7.99
CA VAL A 134 0.25 17.98 -7.11
C VAL A 134 0.02 17.45 -5.70
N ILE A 135 -1.15 17.75 -5.10
CA ILE A 135 -1.50 17.26 -3.76
C ILE A 135 -1.53 15.73 -3.73
N SER A 136 -2.08 15.12 -4.77
CA SER A 136 -2.15 13.67 -4.92
C SER A 136 -0.75 13.03 -4.91
N VAL A 137 0.19 13.56 -5.72
CA VAL A 137 1.59 13.11 -5.76
C VAL A 137 2.27 13.23 -4.41
N LEU A 138 2.19 14.40 -3.77
CA LEU A 138 2.85 14.64 -2.48
C LEU A 138 2.32 13.72 -1.39
N SER A 139 1.00 13.52 -1.35
CA SER A 139 0.36 12.62 -0.39
C SER A 139 0.74 11.16 -0.63
N SER A 140 0.79 10.72 -1.88
CA SER A 140 1.21 9.36 -2.25
C SER A 140 2.68 9.09 -1.93
N ILE A 141 3.57 10.06 -2.19
CA ILE A 141 4.98 9.98 -1.80
C ILE A 141 5.12 9.89 -0.28
N ALA A 142 4.40 10.73 0.48
CA ALA A 142 4.43 10.69 1.93
C ALA A 142 3.97 9.33 2.48
N GLY A 143 2.89 8.77 1.94
CA GLY A 143 2.39 7.44 2.31
C GLY A 143 3.42 6.34 2.01
N ASN A 144 4.02 6.35 0.82
CA ASN A 144 5.03 5.35 0.44
C ASN A 144 6.33 5.48 1.24
N LEU A 145 6.76 6.70 1.57
CA LEU A 145 7.94 6.91 2.43
C LEU A 145 7.68 6.42 3.86
N LEU A 146 6.50 6.74 4.41
CA LEU A 146 6.12 6.29 5.74
C LEU A 146 6.04 4.77 5.79
N PHE A 147 5.39 4.16 4.79
CA PHE A 147 5.42 2.70 4.64
C PHE A 147 6.86 2.19 4.58
N PHE A 148 7.69 2.69 3.67
CA PHE A 148 9.05 2.20 3.48
C PHE A 148 9.88 2.30 4.77
N MET A 149 9.84 3.42 5.51
CA MET A 149 10.64 3.59 6.73
C MET A 149 10.27 2.60 7.84
N PHE A 150 8.98 2.36 8.05
CA PHE A 150 8.52 1.48 9.14
C PHE A 150 8.44 0.02 8.71
N ALA A 151 8.16 -0.24 7.44
CA ALA A 151 8.16 -1.57 6.87
C ALA A 151 9.58 -2.06 6.58
N SER A 152 10.58 -1.22 6.26
CA SER A 152 11.94 -1.72 5.97
C SER A 152 12.60 -2.39 7.18
N ASP A 153 12.30 -1.91 8.37
CA ASP A 153 12.80 -2.47 9.63
C ASP A 153 12.17 -3.84 9.95
N GLN A 154 11.04 -4.17 9.31
CA GLN A 154 10.23 -5.34 9.64
C GLN A 154 10.16 -6.35 8.46
N ASP A 155 10.05 -5.85 7.24
CA ASP A 155 9.77 -6.56 5.99
C ASP A 155 10.95 -6.70 5.03
N ASN A 156 12.11 -6.09 5.32
CA ASN A 156 13.30 -6.17 4.47
C ASN A 156 14.51 -6.67 5.26
N ASN A 157 14.31 -7.72 6.05
CA ASN A 157 15.35 -8.38 6.81
C ASN A 157 15.49 -9.84 6.38
N ILE A 158 16.75 -10.27 6.28
CA ILE A 158 17.11 -11.67 6.18
C ILE A 158 17.19 -12.20 7.63
N ILE A 159 16.12 -12.83 8.09
CA ILE A 159 16.07 -13.44 9.42
C ILE A 159 16.74 -14.81 9.30
N LYS A 160 17.93 -14.94 9.91
CA LYS A 160 18.59 -16.24 10.03
C LYS A 160 18.12 -16.88 11.33
N GLU A 161 17.31 -17.93 11.20
CA GLU A 161 16.91 -18.77 12.32
C GLU A 161 17.80 -20.02 12.38
N GLU A 162 17.84 -20.72 13.52
CA GLU A 162 18.68 -21.93 13.68
C GLU A 162 18.38 -23.02 12.64
N GLU A 163 17.18 -23.02 12.06
CA GLU A 163 16.73 -23.98 11.05
C GLU A 163 16.71 -23.44 9.60
N GLY A 164 17.07 -22.17 9.34
CA GLY A 164 17.06 -21.65 7.97
C GLY A 164 17.20 -20.13 7.81
N ILE A 165 17.20 -19.68 6.55
CA ILE A 165 17.22 -18.26 6.19
C ILE A 165 15.82 -17.87 5.67
N TYR A 166 15.12 -17.05 6.44
CA TYR A 166 13.84 -16.45 6.07
C TYR A 166 14.08 -15.07 5.46
N GLU A 167 13.67 -14.87 4.22
CA GLU A 167 13.79 -13.59 3.51
C GLU A 167 12.40 -12.98 3.32
N GLN A 168 12.20 -11.80 3.87
CA GLN A 168 10.95 -11.04 3.72
C GLN A 168 11.14 -10.00 2.61
N HIS A 169 10.12 -9.86 1.75
CA HIS A 169 10.15 -8.93 0.62
C HIS A 169 8.90 -8.04 0.61
N PHE A 170 9.06 -6.80 0.14
CA PHE A 170 7.92 -5.92 -0.13
C PHE A 170 7.00 -6.53 -1.19
N GLY A 171 5.69 -6.53 -0.92
CA GLY A 171 4.68 -7.00 -1.85
C GLY A 171 4.55 -6.13 -3.10
N TRP A 172 3.96 -6.69 -4.15
CA TRP A 172 3.79 -6.04 -5.46
C TRP A 172 3.03 -4.71 -5.41
N SER A 173 2.11 -4.56 -4.46
CA SER A 173 1.34 -3.32 -4.27
C SER A 173 2.23 -2.11 -3.97
N PHE A 174 3.33 -2.29 -3.23
CA PHE A 174 4.30 -1.22 -2.99
C PHE A 174 5.01 -0.80 -4.28
N TRP A 175 5.48 -1.76 -5.07
CA TRP A 175 6.15 -1.48 -6.34
C TRP A 175 5.23 -0.81 -7.37
N ILE A 176 3.98 -1.24 -7.46
CA ILE A 176 2.96 -0.60 -8.30
C ILE A 176 2.68 0.83 -7.81
N SER A 177 2.62 1.06 -6.50
CA SER A 177 2.45 2.39 -5.92
C SER A 177 3.63 3.32 -6.26
N LEU A 178 4.88 2.83 -6.20
CA LEU A 178 6.06 3.58 -6.63
C LEU A 178 6.01 3.93 -8.12
N PHE A 179 5.63 2.96 -8.97
CA PHE A 179 5.46 3.21 -10.39
C PHE A 179 4.36 4.25 -10.66
N SER A 180 3.24 4.17 -9.94
CA SER A 180 2.16 5.15 -10.00
C SER A 180 2.63 6.56 -9.66
N ASN A 181 3.49 6.71 -8.64
CA ASN A 181 4.08 8.02 -8.29
C ASN A 181 4.89 8.63 -9.43
N ILE A 182 5.65 7.82 -10.18
CA ILE A 182 6.41 8.29 -11.34
C ILE A 182 5.46 8.84 -12.41
N LEU A 183 4.40 8.09 -12.72
CA LEU A 183 3.39 8.52 -13.70
C LEU A 183 2.67 9.79 -13.24
N MET A 184 2.26 9.85 -11.98
CA MET A 184 1.58 11.02 -11.43
C MET A 184 2.50 12.25 -11.35
N LEU A 185 3.80 12.07 -11.12
CA LEU A 185 4.77 13.17 -11.18
C LEU A 185 4.87 13.75 -12.60
N ILE A 186 4.89 12.89 -13.62
CA ILE A 186 4.83 13.32 -15.04
C ILE A 186 3.51 14.06 -15.32
N CYS A 187 2.39 13.54 -14.82
CA CYS A 187 1.08 14.22 -14.91
C CYS A 187 1.08 15.59 -14.23
N SER A 188 1.76 15.72 -13.08
CA SER A 188 1.90 17.00 -12.37
C SER A 188 2.67 18.03 -13.20
N ILE A 189 3.80 17.63 -13.79
CA ILE A 189 4.62 18.51 -14.64
C ILE A 189 3.82 18.95 -15.87
N THR A 190 3.16 18.00 -16.54
CA THR A 190 2.34 18.30 -17.73
C THR A 190 1.12 19.17 -17.37
N GLY A 191 0.49 18.97 -16.22
CA GLY A 191 -0.59 19.81 -15.68
C GLY A 191 -0.17 21.27 -15.45
N CYS A 192 1.03 21.49 -14.92
CA CYS A 192 1.61 22.84 -14.77
C CYS A 192 1.83 23.52 -16.13
N ILE A 193 2.37 22.79 -17.11
CA ILE A 193 2.57 23.29 -18.49
C ILE A 193 1.22 23.61 -19.15
N ALA A 194 0.23 22.72 -19.02
CA ALA A 194 -1.11 22.89 -19.56
C ALA A 194 -1.82 24.12 -18.96
N THR A 195 -1.68 24.32 -17.64
CA THR A 195 -2.20 25.50 -16.95
C THR A 195 -1.55 26.78 -17.49
N LYS A 196 -0.22 26.82 -17.60
CA LYS A 196 0.49 27.97 -18.20
C LYS A 196 -0.01 28.27 -19.63
N ALA A 197 -0.21 27.23 -20.45
CA ALA A 197 -0.72 27.40 -21.81
C ALA A 197 -2.18 27.92 -21.85
N ALA A 198 -3.05 27.40 -20.98
CA ALA A 198 -4.47 27.79 -20.91
C ALA A 198 -4.63 29.28 -20.54
N PHE A 199 -3.80 29.79 -19.64
CA PHE A 199 -3.85 31.19 -19.19
C PHE A 199 -2.95 32.14 -20.00
N GLY A 200 -1.93 31.63 -20.70
CA GLY A 200 -0.99 32.44 -21.49
C GLY A 200 -1.59 33.07 -22.75
N LYS A 201 -2.71 32.53 -23.27
CA LYS A 201 -3.32 32.97 -24.55
C LYS A 201 -3.89 34.40 -24.55
N ASN A 202 -4.15 35.00 -23.38
CA ASN A 202 -4.82 36.31 -23.30
C ASN A 202 -3.87 37.52 -23.43
N ARG A 203 -2.55 37.34 -23.45
CA ARG A 203 -1.59 38.47 -23.59
C ARG A 203 -1.34 38.86 -25.05
N SER A 204 -1.53 37.98 -26.03
CA SER A 204 -1.28 38.31 -27.45
C SER A 204 -2.51 38.85 -28.19
N GLU A 205 -3.74 38.50 -27.76
CA GLU A 205 -4.97 38.97 -28.43
C GLU A 205 -5.45 40.36 -27.97
N LYS A 206 -5.07 40.82 -26.77
CA LYS A 206 -5.39 42.20 -26.31
C LYS A 206 -4.63 43.31 -27.05
N PHE A 207 -3.65 42.97 -27.89
CA PHE A 207 -2.98 43.91 -28.79
C PHE A 207 -3.54 43.89 -30.22
N MET A 208 -4.72 43.31 -30.45
CA MET A 208 -5.39 43.40 -31.75
C MET A 208 -5.88 44.83 -32.03
N LYS A 209 -4.98 45.57 -32.70
CA LYS A 209 -5.21 46.63 -33.70
C LYS A 209 -6.50 47.42 -33.54
N ILE A 210 -6.40 48.56 -32.85
CA ILE A 210 -7.23 49.72 -33.16
C ILE A 210 -6.85 50.16 -34.58
N LYS A 211 -7.57 49.70 -35.60
CA LYS A 211 -7.56 50.34 -36.92
C LYS A 211 -8.36 51.63 -36.76
N VAL A 212 -7.68 52.75 -36.54
CA VAL A 212 -8.28 54.07 -36.71
C VAL A 212 -8.55 54.21 -38.21
N ILE A 213 -9.82 54.17 -38.60
CA ILE A 213 -10.25 54.56 -39.94
C ILE A 213 -10.42 56.07 -39.86
N ILE A 214 -9.45 56.82 -40.39
CA ILE A 214 -9.60 58.25 -40.62
C ILE A 214 -10.49 58.36 -41.86
N LEU A 215 -11.70 58.89 -41.68
CA LEU A 215 -12.56 59.31 -42.78
C LEU A 215 -12.15 60.74 -43.12
N ASP A 216 -11.47 60.91 -44.25
CA ASP A 216 -11.26 62.23 -44.85
C ASP A 216 -12.59 62.69 -45.48
N THR A 217 -13.17 63.75 -44.92
CA THR A 217 -14.27 64.53 -45.49
C THR A 217 -13.78 65.93 -45.79
#